data_AF-A0A0Q9TRY7-F1
#
_entry.id   AF-A0A0Q9TRY7-F1
#
_cell.length_a   1.000
_cell.length_b   1.000
_cell.length_c   1.000
_cell.angle_alpha   90.00
_cell.angle_beta   90.00
_cell.angle_gamma   90.00
#
_symmetry.space_group_name_H-M   'P 1'
#
loop_
_entity.id
_entity.type
_entity.pdbx_description
1 polymer ?
#
loop_
_entity_poly.entity_id
_entity_poly.type
_entity_poly.pdbx_seq_one_letter_code
_entity_poly.pdbx_strand_id
1 'polypeptide(L)'
;MYDFDNYRYAMGPNVQIGNIYPQCYSRTFYDGMQAEGQVNIVNTVRCAWAGSQRYGALVWSGDIHSSFEDFRKQIVAGLHMGMAGIPWWTTDIGGFG
;
A
#
# COMPACT_ATOMS: atom_id res chain seq x y z
N MET A 1 -5.37 15.43 -16.59
CA MET A 1 -6.44 14.58 -16.04
C MET A 1 -6.17 13.18 -16.55
N TYR A 2 -6.00 12.18 -15.67
CA TYR A 2 -5.75 10.81 -16.11
C TYR A 2 -7.01 10.23 -16.75
N ASP A 3 -6.89 9.65 -17.94
CA ASP A 3 -7.95 8.89 -18.58
C ASP A 3 -7.78 7.42 -18.19
N PHE A 4 -8.50 7.02 -17.15
CA PHE A 4 -8.45 5.67 -16.60
C PHE A 4 -9.15 4.63 -17.49
N ASP A 5 -9.94 5.06 -18.49
CA ASP A 5 -10.61 4.16 -19.43
C ASP A 5 -9.62 3.54 -20.41
N ASN A 6 -8.47 4.19 -20.64
CA ASN A 6 -7.39 3.70 -21.49
C ASN A 6 -6.50 2.63 -20.85
N TYR A 7 -6.68 2.33 -19.55
CA TYR A 7 -5.88 1.35 -18.84
C TYR A 7 -6.66 0.06 -18.59
N ARG A 8 -6.08 -1.06 -18.99
CA ARG A 8 -6.67 -2.39 -18.84
C ARG A 8 -5.64 -3.37 -18.28
N TYR A 9 -6.09 -4.16 -17.30
CA TYR A 9 -5.32 -5.28 -16.77
C TYR A 9 -5.89 -6.60 -17.29
N ALA A 10 -5.19 -7.70 -17.02
CA ALA A 10 -5.66 -9.04 -17.38
C ALA A 10 -7.05 -9.38 -16.79
N MET A 11 -7.35 -8.88 -15.57
CA MET A 11 -8.64 -9.11 -14.91
C MET A 11 -9.76 -8.18 -15.37
N GLY A 12 -9.48 -7.15 -16.18
CA GLY A 12 -10.49 -6.21 -16.67
C GLY A 12 -10.03 -4.75 -16.77
N PRO A 13 -10.94 -3.84 -17.18
CA PRO A 13 -10.70 -2.40 -17.19
C PRO A 13 -10.26 -1.86 -15.82
N ASN A 14 -9.32 -0.92 -15.80
CA ASN A 14 -8.86 -0.29 -14.56
C ASN A 14 -10.00 0.32 -13.74
N VAL A 15 -10.97 0.97 -14.40
CA VAL A 15 -12.13 1.57 -13.73
C VAL A 15 -13.02 0.57 -12.98
N GLN A 16 -12.94 -0.72 -13.31
CA GLN A 16 -13.69 -1.78 -12.63
C GLN A 16 -12.88 -2.47 -11.55
N ILE A 17 -11.57 -2.70 -11.78
CA ILE A 17 -10.77 -3.59 -10.92
C ILE A 17 -9.48 -2.97 -10.38
N GLY A 18 -9.11 -1.76 -10.77
CA GLY A 18 -7.78 -1.19 -10.57
C GLY A 18 -7.30 -1.14 -9.12
N ASN A 19 -8.23 -0.92 -8.19
CA ASN A 19 -7.91 -0.86 -6.76
C ASN A 19 -7.32 -2.16 -6.20
N ILE A 20 -7.51 -3.31 -6.84
CA ILE A 20 -6.93 -4.59 -6.39
C ILE A 20 -5.42 -4.68 -6.64
N TYR A 21 -4.90 -3.89 -7.58
CA TYR A 21 -3.52 -3.94 -8.05
C TYR A 21 -2.47 -3.95 -6.92
N PRO A 22 -2.47 -3.02 -5.94
CA PRO A 22 -1.48 -3.03 -4.86
C PRO A 22 -1.53 -4.30 -3.99
N GLN A 23 -2.69 -4.93 -3.82
CA GLN A 23 -2.78 -6.20 -3.08
C GLN A 23 -2.21 -7.37 -3.89
N CYS A 24 -2.46 -7.42 -5.19
CA CYS A 24 -1.81 -8.39 -6.09
C CYS A 24 -0.29 -8.20 -6.08
N TYR A 25 0.19 -6.95 -6.12
CA TYR A 25 1.61 -6.63 -6.03
C TYR A 25 2.25 -7.18 -4.74
N SER A 26 1.66 -6.90 -3.56
CA SER A 26 2.15 -7.47 -2.29
C SER A 26 2.15 -9.00 -2.29
N ARG A 27 1.09 -9.62 -2.82
CA ARG A 27 0.97 -11.08 -2.93
C ARG A 27 2.08 -11.69 -3.76
N THR A 28 2.40 -11.10 -4.92
CA THR A 28 3.44 -11.63 -5.82
C THR A 28 4.77 -11.82 -5.12
N PHE A 29 5.24 -10.82 -4.37
CA PHE A 29 6.49 -10.92 -3.63
C PHE A 29 6.37 -11.84 -2.42
N TYR A 30 5.29 -11.74 -1.65
CA TYR A 30 5.08 -12.58 -0.48
C TYR A 30 5.08 -14.08 -0.83
N ASP A 31 4.29 -14.48 -1.82
CA ASP A 31 4.18 -15.88 -2.24
C ASP A 31 5.52 -16.39 -2.84
N GLY A 32 6.22 -15.55 -3.60
CA GLY A 32 7.54 -15.89 -4.15
C GLY A 32 8.60 -16.08 -3.07
N MET A 33 8.70 -15.16 -2.11
CA MET A 33 9.63 -15.26 -0.99
C MET A 33 9.31 -16.47 -0.10
N GLN A 34 8.02 -16.76 0.11
CA GLN A 34 7.59 -17.94 0.86
C GLN A 34 7.98 -19.24 0.13
N ALA A 35 7.86 -19.29 -1.20
CA ALA A 35 8.27 -20.43 -2.01
C ALA A 35 9.79 -20.69 -1.93
N GLU A 36 10.60 -19.64 -1.77
CA GLU A 36 12.04 -19.73 -1.50
C GLU A 36 12.38 -20.04 -0.03
N GLY A 37 11.37 -20.36 0.80
CA GLY A 37 11.55 -20.77 2.19
C GLY A 37 11.69 -19.64 3.19
N GLN A 38 11.47 -18.38 2.79
CA GLN A 38 11.52 -17.26 3.72
C GLN A 38 10.31 -17.27 4.68
N VAL A 39 10.56 -16.98 5.96
CA VAL A 39 9.54 -16.85 7.00
C VAL A 39 9.49 -15.41 7.54
N ASN A 40 8.38 -15.03 8.17
CA ASN A 40 8.17 -13.68 8.73
C ASN A 40 8.39 -12.54 7.72
N ILE A 41 7.85 -12.71 6.52
CA ILE A 41 8.05 -11.78 5.41
C ILE A 41 7.35 -10.46 5.68
N VAL A 42 8.08 -9.36 5.51
CA VAL A 42 7.57 -7.99 5.52
C VAL A 42 8.16 -7.25 4.33
N ASN A 43 7.31 -6.57 3.57
CA ASN A 43 7.71 -5.75 2.43
C ASN A 43 7.14 -4.34 2.59
N THR A 44 8.00 -3.32 2.43
CA THR A 44 7.56 -1.93 2.40
C THR A 44 6.86 -1.65 1.07
N VAL A 45 5.62 -1.19 1.14
CA VAL A 45 4.80 -0.86 -0.03
C VAL A 45 4.17 0.52 0.12
N ARG A 46 3.94 1.19 -1.01
CA ARG A 46 3.40 2.56 -1.03
C ARG A 46 1.87 2.62 -1.07
N CYS A 47 1.19 1.50 -1.32
CA CYS A 47 -0.26 1.44 -1.44
C CYS A 47 -0.76 0.05 -1.05
N ALA A 48 -2.04 -0.06 -0.70
CA ALA A 48 -2.68 -1.30 -0.28
C ALA A 48 -4.15 -1.33 -0.70
N TRP A 49 -4.73 -2.53 -0.65
CA TRP A 49 -6.17 -2.74 -0.73
C TRP A 49 -6.62 -3.69 0.38
N ALA A 50 -7.93 -3.87 0.51
CA ALA A 50 -8.50 -4.81 1.48
C ALA A 50 -7.81 -6.17 1.41
N GLY A 51 -7.31 -6.64 2.56
CA GLY A 51 -6.63 -7.92 2.67
C GLY A 51 -5.11 -7.89 2.46
N SER A 52 -4.49 -6.75 2.12
CA SER A 52 -3.03 -6.64 1.92
C SER A 52 -2.23 -7.04 3.16
N GLN A 53 -2.77 -6.91 4.37
CA GLN A 53 -2.08 -7.25 5.62
C GLN A 53 -1.64 -8.72 5.70
N ARG A 54 -2.34 -9.62 4.99
CA ARG A 54 -2.00 -11.06 4.98
C ARG A 54 -0.73 -11.38 4.18
N TYR A 55 -0.26 -10.43 3.38
CA TYR A 55 0.91 -10.55 2.50
C TYR A 55 2.09 -9.70 3.01
N GLY A 56 2.14 -9.47 4.32
CA GLY A 56 3.23 -8.76 4.97
C GLY A 56 3.45 -7.32 4.49
N ALA A 57 2.38 -6.64 4.07
CA ALA A 57 2.45 -5.27 3.56
C ALA A 57 2.67 -4.25 4.69
N LEU A 58 3.89 -3.76 4.84
CA LEU A 58 4.21 -2.56 5.61
C LEU A 58 3.93 -1.34 4.75
N VAL A 59 2.80 -0.68 4.97
CA VAL A 59 2.36 0.44 4.15
C VAL A 59 2.99 1.73 4.63
N TRP A 60 3.62 2.47 3.73
CA TRP A 60 4.11 3.82 3.98
C TRP A 60 3.25 4.86 3.24
N SER A 61 3.10 6.05 3.81
CA SER A 61 2.09 7.03 3.40
C SER A 61 2.38 7.82 2.13
N GLY A 62 3.53 7.64 1.48
CA GLY A 62 3.82 8.28 0.21
C GLY A 62 4.54 9.63 0.35
N ASP A 63 4.76 10.22 -0.82
CA ASP A 63 5.57 11.41 -1.04
C ASP A 63 4.86 12.67 -0.49
N ILE A 64 4.86 12.87 0.83
CA ILE A 64 4.24 14.02 1.52
C ILE A 64 5.22 15.16 1.80
N HIS A 65 4.73 16.38 2.02
CA HIS A 65 5.59 17.52 2.32
C HIS A 65 6.12 17.49 3.75
N SER A 66 7.31 18.08 3.92
CA SER A 66 7.93 18.34 5.23
C SER A 66 7.28 19.51 5.96
N SER A 67 6.04 19.33 6.42
CA SER A 67 5.28 20.35 7.15
C SER A 67 4.57 19.80 8.40
N PHE A 68 4.35 20.67 9.39
CA PHE A 68 3.54 20.31 10.57
C PHE A 68 2.07 20.03 10.22
N GLU A 69 1.58 20.59 9.12
CA GLU A 69 0.24 20.30 8.63
C GLU A 69 0.14 18.84 8.16
N ASP A 70 1.08 18.41 7.32
CA ASP A 70 1.08 17.04 6.81
C ASP A 70 1.42 16.03 7.90
N PHE A 71 2.30 16.37 8.85
CA PHE A 71 2.52 15.56 10.06
C PHE A 71 1.20 15.27 10.80
N ARG A 72 0.34 16.28 10.99
CA ARG A 72 -0.97 16.08 11.63
C ARG A 72 -1.87 15.15 10.79
N LYS A 73 -1.89 15.31 9.47
CA LYS A 73 -2.68 14.44 8.57
C LYS A 73 -2.22 12.98 8.67
N GLN A 74 -0.92 12.75 8.83
CA GLN A 74 -0.36 11.40 8.95
C GLN A 74 -0.86 10.64 10.19
N ILE A 75 -1.05 11.32 11.33
CA ILE A 75 -1.61 10.68 12.53
C ILE A 75 -2.99 10.09 12.24
N VAL A 76 -3.85 10.86 11.57
CA VAL A 76 -5.20 10.42 11.20
C VAL A 76 -5.15 9.30 10.15
N ALA A 77 -4.31 9.45 9.13
CA ALA A 77 -4.13 8.44 8.09
C ALA A 77 -3.69 7.09 8.70
N GLY A 78 -2.72 7.07 9.61
CA GLY A 78 -2.25 5.86 10.28
C GLY A 78 -3.33 5.19 11.13
N LEU A 79 -4.10 5.96 11.91
CA LEU A 79 -5.21 5.41 12.69
C LEU A 79 -6.29 4.79 11.80
N HIS A 80 -6.65 5.47 10.69
CA HIS A 80 -7.63 4.95 9.74
C HIS A 80 -7.12 3.69 9.02
N MET A 81 -5.84 3.63 8.67
CA MET A 81 -5.21 2.43 8.09
C MET A 81 -5.25 1.24 9.06
N GLY A 82 -4.95 1.49 10.34
CA GLY A 82 -5.09 0.49 11.40
C GLY A 82 -6.52 -0.03 11.54
N MET A 83 -7.52 0.87 11.56
CA MET A 83 -8.94 0.49 11.59
C MET A 83 -9.39 -0.24 10.32
N ALA A 84 -8.79 0.05 9.17
CA ALA A 84 -9.03 -0.66 7.92
C ALA A 84 -8.36 -2.06 7.87
N GLY A 85 -7.67 -2.47 8.95
CA GLY A 85 -7.06 -3.78 9.07
C GLY A 85 -5.63 -3.87 8.52
N ILE A 86 -4.95 -2.74 8.32
CA ILE A 86 -3.53 -2.68 7.95
C ILE A 86 -2.71 -2.27 9.19
N PRO A 87 -2.23 -3.23 10.00
CA PRO A 87 -1.55 -2.93 11.26
C PRO A 87 -0.10 -2.46 11.07
N TRP A 88 0.53 -2.80 9.95
CA TRP A 88 1.88 -2.35 9.62
C TRP A 88 1.79 -1.11 8.74
N TRP A 89 1.91 0.05 9.39
CA TRP A 89 1.87 1.36 8.74
C TRP A 89 3.00 2.25 9.27
N THR A 90 3.57 3.09 8.40
CA THR A 90 4.65 4.01 8.77
C THR A 90 4.65 5.28 7.91
N THR A 91 5.51 6.25 8.25
CA THR A 91 5.73 7.52 7.54
C THR A 91 7.21 7.77 7.34
N ASP A 92 7.54 8.71 6.47
CA ASP A 92 8.87 9.31 6.47
C ASP A 92 8.98 10.27 7.64
N ILE A 93 9.99 10.05 8.49
CA ILE A 93 10.27 10.95 9.60
C ILE A 93 10.75 12.28 9.02
N GLY A 94 9.92 13.32 9.16
CA GLY A 94 10.20 14.65 8.60
C GLY A 94 9.56 14.92 7.24
N GLY A 95 8.80 13.98 6.67
CA GLY A 95 8.25 14.09 5.30
C GLY A 95 9.25 13.67 4.21
N PHE A 96 8.79 13.63 2.96
CA PHE A 96 9.60 13.18 1.82
C PHE A 96 10.30 14.35 1.10
N GLY A 97 9.57 15.44 0.81
CA GLY A 97 10.08 16.59 0.06
C GLY A 97 9.11 17.76 -0.06
#